data_AF-A0A4S8LRZ2-F1
#
_entry.id   AF-A0A4S8LRZ2-F1
#
_cell.length_a   1.000
_cell.length_b   1.000
_cell.length_c   1.000
_cell.angle_alpha   90.00
_cell.angle_beta   90.00
_cell.angle_gamma   90.00
#
_symmetry.space_group_name_H-M   'P 1'
#
loop_
_entity.id
_entity.type
_entity.pdbx_description
1 polymer ?
#
loop_
_entity_poly.entity_id
_entity_poly.type
_entity_poly.pdbx_seq_one_letter_code
_entity_poly.pdbx_strand_id
1 'polypeptide(L)'
;VFLEKLSKVQRRFFRRLLCVSSHSIKAPLYTELGLLPIQYRRIVPSLRYLAYLIACPQHSLAHHTLNANLMLIHRRKLCWLQDPCLVLTGL
;
A
#
# COMPACT_ATOMS: atom_id res chain seq x y z
N VAL A 1 0.84 5.42 -11.87
CA VAL A 1 1.58 4.73 -12.96
C VAL A 1 2.07 3.30 -12.60
N PHE A 2 3.07 3.09 -11.73
CA PHE A 2 3.62 1.73 -11.49
C PHE A 2 2.64 0.79 -10.78
N LEU A 3 2.00 1.24 -9.69
CA LEU A 3 0.99 0.45 -8.97
C LEU A 3 -0.20 0.06 -9.83
N GLU A 4 -0.60 0.91 -10.76
CA GLU A 4 -1.70 0.62 -11.68
C GLU A 4 -1.34 -0.47 -12.68
N LYS A 5 -0.11 -0.45 -13.22
CA LYS A 5 0.42 -1.52 -14.09
C LYS A 5 0.38 -2.86 -13.35
N LEU A 6 0.90 -2.91 -12.12
CA LEU A 6 0.85 -4.12 -11.30
C LEU A 6 -0.58 -4.58 -11.00
N SER A 7 -1.48 -3.64 -10.68
CA SER A 7 -2.89 -3.96 -10.41
C SER A 7 -3.59 -4.53 -11.65
N LYS A 8 -3.23 -4.07 -12.87
CA LYS A 8 -3.72 -4.66 -14.12
C LYS A 8 -3.21 -6.08 -14.32
N VAL A 9 -1.93 -6.35 -14.04
CA VAL A 9 -1.35 -7.70 -14.11
C VAL A 9 -2.03 -8.64 -13.11
N GLN A 10 -2.20 -8.21 -11.84
CA GLN A 10 -2.88 -8.99 -10.80
C GLN A 10 -4.29 -9.40 -11.24
N ARG A 11 -5.10 -8.45 -11.72
CA ARG A 11 -6.46 -8.75 -12.21
C ARG A 11 -6.46 -9.68 -13.41
N ARG A 12 -5.52 -9.51 -14.35
CA ARG A 12 -5.38 -10.42 -15.50
C ARG A 12 -5.05 -11.84 -15.06
N PHE A 13 -4.18 -11.99 -14.06
CA PHE A 13 -3.86 -13.28 -13.48
C PHE A 13 -5.08 -13.90 -12.78
N PHE A 14 -5.79 -13.17 -11.91
CA PHE A 14 -6.97 -13.69 -11.22
C PHE A 14 -8.10 -14.08 -12.18
N ARG A 15 -8.31 -13.31 -13.25
CA ARG A 15 -9.31 -13.65 -14.27
C ARG A 15 -8.99 -14.95 -15.00
N ARG A 16 -7.70 -15.19 -15.29
CA ARG A 16 -7.25 -16.45 -15.88
C ARG A 16 -7.38 -17.61 -14.91
N LEU A 17 -7.04 -17.38 -13.64
CA LEU A 17 -7.15 -18.39 -12.59
C LEU A 17 -8.59 -18.83 -12.36
N LEU A 18 -9.54 -17.89 -12.36
CA LEU A 18 -10.97 -18.13 -12.15
C LEU A 18 -11.74 -18.40 -13.45
N CYS A 19 -11.05 -18.45 -14.60
CA CYS A 19 -11.68 -18.63 -15.92
C CYS A 19 -12.83 -17.64 -16.23
N VAL A 20 -12.70 -16.36 -15.83
CA VAL A 20 -13.73 -15.32 -16.04
C VAL A 20 -13.31 -14.28 -17.08
N SER A 21 -14.32 -13.65 -17.70
CA SER A 21 -14.15 -12.62 -18.74
C SER A 21 -13.37 -11.38 -18.27
N SER A 22 -12.76 -10.66 -19.21
CA SER A 22 -12.17 -9.32 -19.00
C SER A 22 -13.19 -8.25 -18.57
N HIS A 23 -14.48 -8.50 -18.75
CA HIS A 23 -15.57 -7.63 -18.33
C HIS A 23 -16.19 -8.04 -16.99
N SER A 24 -15.68 -9.10 -16.35
CA SER A 24 -16.12 -9.52 -15.02
C SER A 24 -15.95 -8.42 -13.97
N ILE A 25 -16.90 -8.40 -13.02
CA ILE A 25 -16.88 -7.55 -11.83
C ILE A 25 -15.58 -7.80 -11.08
N LYS A 26 -14.96 -6.74 -10.57
CA LYS A 26 -13.65 -6.82 -9.92
C LYS A 26 -13.72 -7.40 -8.50
N ALA A 27 -14.79 -7.14 -7.75
CA ALA A 27 -14.93 -7.56 -6.36
C ALA A 27 -14.84 -9.10 -6.19
N PRO A 28 -15.54 -9.93 -6.99
CA PRO A 28 -15.41 -11.38 -6.92
C PRO A 28 -13.99 -11.89 -7.12
N LEU A 29 -13.16 -11.21 -7.93
CA LEU A 29 -11.77 -11.61 -8.14
C LEU A 29 -10.95 -11.64 -6.84
N TYR A 30 -11.36 -10.86 -5.85
CA TYR A 30 -10.66 -10.75 -4.56
C TYR A 30 -11.36 -11.57 -3.47
N THR A 31 -12.69 -11.56 -3.42
CA THR A 31 -13.46 -12.27 -2.38
C THR A 31 -13.37 -13.79 -2.54
N GLU A 32 -13.45 -14.30 -3.77
CA GLU A 32 -13.36 -15.75 -4.05
C GLU A 32 -11.98 -16.33 -3.72
N LEU A 33 -10.93 -15.53 -3.92
CA LEU A 33 -9.55 -15.96 -3.67
C LEU A 33 -9.10 -15.65 -2.23
N GLY A 34 -9.88 -14.90 -1.45
CA GLY A 34 -9.44 -14.38 -0.15
C GLY A 34 -8.20 -13.49 -0.24
N LEU A 35 -7.96 -12.85 -1.39
CA LEU A 35 -6.76 -12.06 -1.65
C LEU A 35 -7.07 -10.57 -1.66
N LEU A 36 -6.17 -9.78 -1.07
CA LEU A 36 -6.26 -8.33 -1.12
C LEU A 36 -5.74 -7.77 -2.47
N PRO A 37 -6.31 -6.66 -2.96
CA PRO A 37 -5.68 -5.89 -4.03
C PRO A 37 -4.26 -5.49 -3.66
N ILE A 38 -3.36 -5.50 -4.64
CA ILE A 38 -1.92 -5.32 -4.41
C ILE A 38 -1.58 -3.98 -3.73
N GLN A 39 -2.41 -2.95 -3.94
CA GLN A 39 -2.31 -1.66 -3.28
C GLN A 39 -2.42 -1.83 -1.75
N TYR A 40 -3.49 -2.48 -1.27
CA TYR A 40 -3.73 -2.73 0.14
C TYR A 40 -2.68 -3.67 0.74
N ARG A 41 -2.32 -4.73 0.03
CA ARG A 41 -1.29 -5.67 0.50
C ARG A 41 0.06 -4.98 0.74
N ARG A 42 0.40 -3.96 -0.05
CA ARG A 42 1.65 -3.20 0.10
C ARG A 42 1.62 -2.17 1.22
N ILE A 43 0.48 -1.53 1.47
CA ILE A 43 0.39 -0.52 2.55
C ILE A 43 0.27 -1.14 3.93
N VAL A 44 -0.28 -2.36 4.06
CA VAL A 44 -0.46 -3.00 5.38
C VAL A 44 0.86 -3.11 6.16
N PRO A 45 1.97 -3.60 5.58
CA PRO A 45 3.27 -3.58 6.24
C PRO A 45 3.75 -2.17 6.60
N SER A 46 3.56 -1.19 5.70
CA SER A 46 3.94 0.20 5.94
C SER A 46 3.18 0.83 7.10
N LEU A 47 1.87 0.58 7.20
CA LEU A 47 1.02 1.07 8.30
C LEU A 47 1.37 0.39 9.62
N ARG A 48 1.63 -0.93 9.60
CA ARG A 48 2.09 -1.66 10.78
C ARG A 48 3.45 -1.14 11.27
N TYR A 49 4.36 -0.86 10.34
CA TYR A 49 5.64 -0.27 10.67
C TYR A 49 5.49 1.15 11.22
N LEU A 50 4.62 1.97 10.63
CA LEU A 50 4.31 3.30 11.17
C LEU A 50 3.75 3.21 12.60
N ALA A 51 2.82 2.30 12.86
CA ALA A 51 2.29 2.07 14.21
C ALA A 51 3.40 1.69 15.20
N TYR A 52 4.33 0.82 14.79
CA TYR A 52 5.52 0.49 15.56
C TYR A 52 6.41 1.72 15.84
N LEU A 53 6.67 2.56 14.82
CA LEU A 53 7.48 3.77 14.98
C LEU A 53 6.85 4.76 15.97
N ILE A 54 5.53 4.90 15.95
CA ILE A 54 4.78 5.78 16.86
C ILE A 54 4.84 5.25 18.30
N ALA A 55 4.79 3.93 18.49
CA ALA A 55 4.87 3.29 19.81
C ALA A 55 6.30 3.26 20.39
N CYS A 56 7.33 3.59 19.61
CA CYS A 56 8.72 3.52 20.04
C CYS A 56 9.07 4.68 20.99
N PRO A 57 9.92 4.46 22.02
CA PRO A 57 10.37 5.52 22.92
C PRO A 57 11.04 6.67 22.16
N GLN A 58 10.90 7.90 22.68
CA GLN A 58 11.40 9.12 22.03
C GLN A 58 12.92 9.12 21.79
N HIS A 59 13.69 8.41 22.61
CA HIS A 59 15.15 8.29 22.49
C HIS A 59 15.60 7.21 21.50
N SER A 60 14.67 6.47 20.89
CA SER A 60 15.00 5.45 19.91
C SER A 60 15.38 6.08 18.56
N LEU A 61 16.34 5.47 17.87
CA LEU A 61 16.67 5.80 16.47
C LEU A 61 15.41 5.70 15.57
N ALA A 62 14.50 4.78 15.87
CA ALA A 62 13.22 4.64 15.19
C ALA A 62 12.37 5.93 15.30
N HIS A 63 12.33 6.55 16.48
CA HIS A 63 11.59 7.80 16.68
C HIS A 63 12.25 8.98 15.96
N HIS A 64 13.58 9.08 16.01
CA HIS A 64 14.32 10.11 15.26
C HIS A 64 14.15 9.97 13.75
N THR A 65 14.17 8.74 13.21
CA THR A 65 13.92 8.50 11.78
C THR A 65 12.49 8.85 11.38
N LEU A 66 11.49 8.62 12.23
CA LEU A 66 10.12 9.10 11.99
C LEU A 66 10.08 10.62 11.87
N ASN A 67 10.67 11.35 12.82
CA ASN A 67 10.74 12.82 12.78
C ASN A 67 11.49 13.33 11.54
N ALA A 68 12.59 12.69 11.14
CA ALA A 68 13.30 13.02 9.92
C ALA A 68 12.42 12.83 8.67
N ASN A 69 11.65 11.74 8.60
CA ASN A 69 10.71 11.53 7.49
C ASN A 69 9.59 12.57 7.48
N LEU A 70 9.06 12.98 8.64
CA LEU A 70 8.08 14.07 8.72
C LEU A 70 8.67 15.41 8.22
N MET A 71 9.93 15.69 8.53
CA MET A 71 10.64 16.86 8.00
C MET A 71 10.82 16.80 6.48
N LEU A 72 11.05 15.61 5.90
CA LEU A 72 11.09 15.42 4.45
C LEU A 72 9.74 15.74 3.81
N ILE A 73 8.63 15.30 4.41
CA ILE A 73 7.27 15.63 3.94
C ILE A 73 7.06 17.15 3.96
N HIS A 74 7.42 17.82 5.06
CA HIS A 74 7.28 19.28 5.18
C HIS A 74 8.10 20.02 4.12
N ARG A 75 9.30 19.52 3.80
CA ARG A 75 10.18 20.03 2.74
C ARG A 75 9.78 19.58 1.33
N ARG A 76 8.62 18.93 1.15
CA ARG A 76 8.14 18.35 -0.11
C ARG A 76 9.14 17.42 -0.80
N LYS A 77 9.98 16.75 -0.02
CA LYS A 77 10.89 15.70 -0.51
C LYS A 77 10.20 14.34 -0.44
N LEU A 78 10.56 13.47 -1.38
CA LEU A 78 10.01 12.13 -1.45
C LEU A 78 10.46 11.28 -0.25
N CYS A 79 9.52 10.58 0.38
CA CYS A 79 9.80 9.62 1.44
C CYS A 79 8.75 8.50 1.46
N TRP A 80 9.07 7.37 2.09
CA TRP A 80 8.18 6.20 2.12
C TRP A 80 6.84 6.46 2.82
N LEU A 81 6.74 7.42 3.74
CA LEU A 81 5.50 7.78 4.44
C LEU A 81 4.43 8.34 3.50
N GLN A 82 4.82 8.84 2.32
CA GLN A 82 3.88 9.33 1.33
C GLN A 82 3.18 8.20 0.58
N ASP A 83 3.78 7.01 0.50
CA ASP A 83 3.20 5.84 -0.16
C ASP A 83 1.82 5.45 0.42
N PRO A 84 1.65 5.25 1.75
CA PRO A 84 0.33 4.98 2.31
C PRO A 84 -0.63 6.15 2.12
N CYS A 85 -0.18 7.40 2.23
CA CYS A 85 -1.03 8.57 1.98
C CYS A 85 -1.58 8.57 0.56
N LEU A 86 -0.75 8.34 -0.45
CA LEU A 86 -1.16 8.29 -1.86
C LEU A 86 -2.19 7.19 -2.14
N VAL A 87 -2.04 6.03 -1.51
CA VAL A 87 -3.00 4.92 -1.66
C VAL A 87 -4.32 5.25 -0.96
N LEU A 88 -4.28 5.86 0.23
CA LEU A 88 -5.48 6.23 0.99
C LEU A 88 -6.22 7.44 0.42
N THR A 89 -5.53 8.36 -0.25
CA THR A 89 -6.17 9.49 -0.96
C THR A 89 -6.74 9.10 -2.32
N GLY A 90 -6.33 7.94 -2.86
CA GLY A 90 -6.87 7.37 -4.09
C GLY A 90 -8.10 6.47 -3.88
N LEU A 91 -8.56 6.35 -2.64
CA LEU A 91 -9.88 5.83 -2.25
C LEU A 91 -10.93 6.94 -2.41
#